data_AF-A0A935W8Q1-F1
#
_entry.id   AF-A0A935W8Q1-F1
#
_cell.length_a   1.000
_cell.length_b   1.000
_cell.length_c   1.000
_cell.angle_alpha   90.00
_cell.angle_beta   90.00
_cell.angle_gamma   90.00
#
_symmetry.space_group_name_H-M   'P 1'
#
loop_
_entity.id
_entity.type
_entity.pdbx_description
1 polymer ?
#
loop_
_entity_poly.entity_id
_entity_poly.type
_entity_poly.pdbx_seq_one_letter_code
_entity_poly.pdbx_strand_id
1 'polypeptide(L)'
;MIKIITLIYFAFVVIVFSQNSSNVNLYKQDSLNLFNNSKVVNIDENQLIKIQPMRNWDLKIKNIENIGHSFPYLIELKPKKKSFVESELFYIAVGSAVLLGASAAYLKTESDKNYEKYLNTTDKKYLNKTNELDIYSGAALGALQINFGYLIYKFLTD
;
A
#
# COMPACT_ATOMS: atom_id res chain seq x y z
N MET A 1 0.11 23.21 -30.66
CA MET A 1 -0.51 22.01 -30.06
C MET A 1 -0.35 20.71 -30.86
N ILE A 2 0.30 20.72 -32.04
CA ILE A 2 0.42 19.53 -32.92
C ILE A 2 1.77 18.78 -32.79
N LYS A 3 2.77 19.33 -32.09
CA LYS A 3 4.10 18.71 -31.94
C LYS A 3 4.22 17.66 -30.81
N ILE A 4 3.25 17.58 -29.89
CA ILE A 4 3.29 16.63 -28.76
C ILE A 4 2.72 15.25 -29.15
N ILE A 5 1.76 15.22 -30.07
CA ILE A 5 1.10 13.98 -30.52
C ILE A 5 2.05 13.13 -31.38
N THR A 6 2.98 13.75 -32.12
CA THR A 6 3.98 13.03 -32.93
C THR A 6 5.06 12.35 -32.08
N LEU A 7 5.38 12.90 -30.90
CA LEU A 7 6.37 12.31 -29.99
C LEU A 7 5.81 11.06 -29.29
N ILE A 8 4.50 11.05 -29.01
CA ILE A 8 3.80 9.90 -28.40
C ILE A 8 3.64 8.77 -29.42
N TYR A 9 3.46 9.07 -30.70
CA TYR A 9 3.40 8.05 -31.76
C TYR A 9 4.78 7.40 -32.02
N PHE A 10 5.88 8.14 -31.88
CA PHE A 10 7.23 7.59 -32.04
C PHE A 10 7.67 6.72 -30.84
N ALA A 11 7.15 7.00 -29.64
CA ALA A 11 7.32 6.12 -28.48
C ALA A 11 6.48 4.84 -28.56
N PHE A 12 5.50 4.77 -29.47
CA PHE A 12 4.64 3.60 -29.70
C PHE A 12 5.17 2.67 -30.81
N VAL A 13 6.18 3.08 -31.58
CA VAL A 13 6.70 2.34 -32.74
C VAL A 13 7.90 1.44 -32.41
N VAL A 14 8.47 1.52 -31.20
CA VAL A 14 9.54 0.60 -30.79
C VAL A 14 9.07 -0.20 -29.58
N ILE A 15 8.57 -1.40 -29.90
CA ILE A 15 8.45 -2.65 -29.13
C ILE A 15 7.07 -3.28 -29.42
N VAL A 16 6.85 -3.56 -30.71
CA VAL A 16 6.09 -4.75 -31.11
C VAL A 16 7.15 -5.78 -31.45
N PHE A 17 7.55 -6.59 -30.48
CA PHE A 17 8.23 -7.85 -30.77
C PHE A 17 7.67 -8.96 -29.90
N SER A 18 6.79 -9.71 -30.57
CA SER A 18 6.71 -11.17 -30.58
C SER A 18 6.51 -11.90 -29.25
N GLN A 19 5.28 -12.44 -29.13
CA GLN A 19 4.97 -13.61 -28.33
C GLN A 19 5.89 -14.77 -28.71
N ASN A 20 6.78 -15.19 -27.81
CA ASN A 20 7.17 -16.59 -27.65
C ASN A 20 7.97 -16.74 -26.36
N SER A 21 7.68 -17.77 -25.56
CA SER A 21 8.50 -18.16 -24.42
C SER A 21 9.78 -18.82 -24.93
N SER A 22 10.70 -18.03 -25.47
CA SER A 22 12.00 -18.48 -25.94
C SER A 22 13.01 -18.49 -24.79
N ASN A 23 13.76 -19.57 -24.64
CA ASN A 23 14.95 -19.61 -23.79
C ASN A 23 15.95 -18.54 -24.26
N VAL A 24 16.54 -17.79 -23.32
CA VAL A 24 17.54 -16.77 -23.66
C VAL A 24 18.84 -17.08 -22.95
N ASN A 25 19.90 -17.21 -23.75
CA ASN A 25 21.28 -17.28 -23.29
C ASN A 25 21.79 -15.85 -23.11
N LEU A 26 22.36 -15.54 -21.95
CA LEU A 26 22.89 -14.21 -21.63
C LEU A 26 24.41 -14.24 -21.53
N TYR A 27 25.07 -13.21 -22.06
CA TYR A 27 26.53 -13.06 -22.01
C TYR A 27 26.94 -11.90 -21.09
N LYS A 28 28.22 -11.90 -20.68
CA LYS A 28 28.92 -11.10 -19.64
C LYS A 28 28.67 -9.57 -19.60
N GLN A 29 27.96 -8.99 -20.57
CA GLN A 29 27.65 -7.55 -20.64
C GLN A 29 26.16 -7.23 -20.79
N ASP A 30 25.29 -8.24 -20.80
CA ASP A 30 23.87 -8.05 -21.05
C ASP A 30 23.11 -7.67 -19.77
N SER A 31 22.42 -6.53 -19.82
CA SER A 31 21.39 -6.17 -18.84
C SER A 31 20.03 -6.72 -19.28
N LEU A 32 19.45 -7.63 -18.50
CA LEU A 32 18.15 -8.21 -18.82
C LEU A 32 17.00 -7.35 -18.27
N ASN A 33 16.28 -6.67 -19.18
CA ASN A 33 15.03 -5.99 -18.86
C ASN A 33 13.86 -6.98 -19.03
N LEU A 34 13.30 -7.47 -17.93
CA LEU A 34 12.16 -8.39 -17.93
C LEU A 34 10.86 -7.58 -17.94
N PHE A 35 10.17 -7.56 -19.08
CA PHE A 35 8.96 -6.75 -19.29
C PHE A 35 7.64 -7.50 -19.11
N ASN A 36 7.64 -8.85 -19.16
CA ASN A 36 6.48 -9.68 -18.78
C ASN A 36 6.83 -11.17 -18.77
N ASN A 37 6.17 -11.90 -17.86
CA ASN A 37 6.23 -13.34 -17.62
C ASN A 37 7.60 -13.94 -17.25
N SER A 38 7.52 -15.08 -16.54
CA SER A 38 8.66 -15.83 -16.05
C SER A 38 9.57 -16.27 -17.20
N LYS A 39 10.87 -16.03 -17.08
CA LYS A 39 11.85 -16.34 -18.13
C LYS A 39 12.86 -17.36 -17.63
N VAL A 40 13.14 -18.38 -18.45
CA VAL A 40 14.22 -19.32 -18.21
C VAL A 40 15.51 -18.73 -18.79
N VAL A 41 16.53 -18.61 -17.95
CA VAL A 41 17.84 -18.08 -18.31
C VAL A 41 18.88 -19.16 -18.04
N ASN A 42 19.67 -19.50 -19.05
CA ASN A 42 20.82 -20.39 -18.91
C ASN A 42 22.06 -19.53 -18.58
N ILE A 43 22.66 -19.75 -17.42
CA ILE A 43 23.81 -18.99 -16.93
C ILE A 43 25.03 -19.90 -16.93
N ASP A 44 26.05 -19.52 -17.69
CA ASP A 44 27.35 -20.19 -17.70
C ASP A 44 28.07 -19.94 -16.35
N GLU A 45 28.68 -20.97 -15.76
CA GLU A 45 29.06 -21.08 -14.34
C GLU A 45 30.00 -19.96 -13.82
N ASN A 46 30.61 -19.18 -14.71
CA ASN A 46 31.58 -18.13 -14.39
C ASN A 46 31.09 -16.68 -14.61
N GLN A 47 29.77 -16.45 -14.75
CA GLN A 47 29.22 -15.11 -15.08
C GLN A 47 28.32 -14.52 -13.97
N LEU A 48 28.68 -13.33 -13.48
CA LEU A 48 27.85 -12.53 -12.57
C LEU A 48 26.85 -11.68 -13.37
N ILE A 49 25.57 -12.03 -13.34
CA ILE A 49 24.49 -11.27 -13.98
C ILE A 49 23.81 -10.37 -12.94
N LYS A 50 23.77 -9.06 -13.19
CA LYS A 50 23.04 -8.10 -12.34
C LYS A 50 21.61 -7.94 -12.86
N ILE A 51 20.65 -8.57 -12.18
CA ILE A 51 19.21 -8.41 -12.47
C ILE A 51 18.65 -7.34 -11.54
N GLN A 52 18.07 -6.27 -12.10
CA GLN A 52 17.41 -5.23 -11.34
C GLN A 52 15.91 -5.28 -11.65
N PRO A 53 15.04 -5.53 -10.66
CA PRO A 53 13.61 -5.41 -10.90
C PRO A 53 13.22 -3.95 -11.08
N MET A 54 12.13 -3.71 -11.81
CA MET A 54 11.47 -2.41 -11.76
C MET A 54 10.95 -2.11 -10.35
N ARG A 55 10.82 -0.84 -10.01
CA ARG A 55 10.52 -0.30 -8.66
C ARG A 55 9.41 -1.03 -7.86
N ASN A 56 8.45 -1.65 -8.55
CA ASN A 56 7.25 -2.26 -7.95
C ASN A 56 7.18 -3.78 -8.14
N TRP A 57 8.30 -4.43 -8.43
CA TRP A 57 8.36 -5.86 -8.69
C TRP A 57 9.41 -6.53 -7.82
N ASP A 58 9.08 -7.71 -7.30
CA ASP A 58 10.02 -8.57 -6.60
C ASP A 58 10.53 -9.66 -7.54
N LEU A 59 11.82 -10.00 -7.38
CA LEU A 59 12.47 -11.08 -8.11
C LEU A 59 12.41 -12.37 -7.29
N LYS A 60 11.86 -13.43 -7.86
CA LYS A 60 12.01 -14.78 -7.32
C LYS A 60 12.78 -15.64 -8.30
N ILE A 61 13.95 -16.10 -7.88
CA ILE A 61 14.80 -17.01 -8.66
C ILE A 61 14.56 -18.42 -8.12
N LYS A 62 14.19 -19.36 -9.00
CA LYS A 62 14.15 -20.80 -8.70
C LYS A 62 15.17 -21.50 -9.57
N ASN A 63 15.97 -22.37 -8.95
CA ASN A 63 16.80 -23.32 -9.69
C ASN A 63 15.87 -24.41 -10.26
N ILE A 64 15.96 -24.67 -11.57
CA ILE A 64 15.27 -25.81 -12.19
C ILE A 64 16.26 -26.96 -12.14
N GLU A 65 15.85 -28.09 -11.54
CA GLU A 65 16.70 -29.27 -11.37
C GLU A 65 17.44 -29.65 -12.66
N ASN A 66 18.75 -29.95 -12.50
CA ASN A 66 19.75 -30.21 -13.54
C ASN A 66 19.22 -30.99 -14.75
N ILE A 67 18.99 -30.30 -15.86
CA ILE A 67 18.85 -30.93 -17.18
C ILE A 67 20.19 -30.81 -17.90
N GLY A 68 21.17 -31.66 -17.52
CA GLY A 68 22.51 -31.71 -18.14
C GLY A 68 23.45 -30.56 -17.75
N HIS A 69 24.51 -30.35 -18.56
CA HIS A 69 25.59 -29.35 -18.37
C HIS A 69 25.13 -27.88 -18.49
N SER A 70 23.89 -27.58 -18.12
CA SER A 70 23.29 -26.25 -18.16
C SER A 70 22.48 -26.06 -16.89
N PHE A 71 22.66 -24.92 -16.22
CA PHE A 71 21.92 -24.54 -15.02
C PHE A 71 20.82 -23.55 -15.40
N PRO A 72 19.64 -24.01 -15.85
CA PRO A 72 18.54 -23.13 -16.17
C PRO A 72 17.94 -22.56 -14.87
N TYR A 73 17.97 -21.22 -14.73
CA TYR A 73 17.29 -20.50 -13.68
C TYR A 73 15.93 -19.99 -14.19
N LEU A 74 14.87 -20.22 -13.42
CA LEU A 74 13.58 -19.56 -13.65
C LEU A 74 13.54 -18.24 -12.88
N ILE A 75 13.38 -17.13 -13.61
CA ILE A 75 13.16 -15.82 -13.00
C ILE A 75 11.66 -15.53 -13.07
N GLU A 76 10.99 -15.56 -11.92
CA GLU A 76 9.61 -15.11 -11.76
C GLU A 76 9.60 -13.66 -11.26
N LEU A 77 8.93 -12.79 -12.01
CA LEU A 77 8.60 -11.44 -11.55
C LEU A 77 7.24 -11.46 -10.87
N LYS A 78 7.17 -10.98 -9.62
CA LYS A 78 5.90 -10.81 -8.90
C LYS A 78 5.65 -9.35 -8.61
N PRO A 79 4.40 -8.86 -8.75
CA PRO A 79 4.08 -7.52 -8.30
C PRO A 79 4.34 -7.45 -6.79
N LYS A 80 5.08 -6.43 -6.36
CA LYS A 80 5.37 -6.22 -4.95
C LYS A 80 4.04 -5.99 -4.22
N LYS A 81 3.83 -6.70 -3.11
CA LYS A 81 2.67 -6.48 -2.25
C LYS A 81 2.74 -5.03 -1.76
N LYS A 82 1.71 -4.23 -2.05
CA LYS A 82 1.61 -2.88 -1.50
C LYS A 82 1.53 -2.98 0.02
N SER A 83 2.30 -2.16 0.72
CA SER A 83 2.21 -2.08 2.18
C SER A 83 0.85 -1.50 2.57
N PHE A 84 0.37 -1.89 3.74
CA PHE A 84 -0.84 -1.40 4.37
C PHE A 84 -0.88 0.13 4.44
N VAL A 85 0.26 0.79 4.71
CA VAL A 85 0.31 2.27 4.79
C VAL A 85 0.06 2.96 3.45
N GLU A 86 0.20 2.23 2.33
CA GLU A 86 -0.11 2.72 0.97
C GLU A 86 -1.51 2.28 0.51
N SER A 87 -2.26 1.58 1.36
CA SER A 87 -3.58 1.05 1.03
C SER A 87 -4.68 2.10 1.27
N GLU A 88 -5.74 2.02 0.46
CA GLU A 88 -6.93 2.86 0.62
C GLU A 88 -7.59 2.67 2.00
N LEU A 89 -7.58 1.44 2.52
CA LEU A 89 -8.10 1.12 3.85
C LEU A 89 -7.36 1.87 4.97
N PHE A 90 -6.05 2.06 4.83
CA PHE A 90 -5.28 2.84 5.80
C PHE A 90 -5.70 4.31 5.79
N TYR A 91 -5.89 4.91 4.62
CA TYR A 91 -6.35 6.31 4.52
C TYR A 91 -7.76 6.50 5.07
N ILE A 92 -8.67 5.56 4.79
CA ILE A 92 -10.02 5.58 5.37
C ILE A 92 -9.94 5.45 6.90
N ALA A 93 -9.14 4.51 7.41
CA ALA A 93 -8.99 4.29 8.84
C ALA A 93 -8.42 5.54 9.54
N VAL A 94 -7.30 6.10 9.06
CA VAL A 94 -6.71 7.33 9.61
C VAL A 94 -7.68 8.50 9.52
N GLY A 95 -8.36 8.69 8.39
CA GLY A 95 -9.36 9.75 8.23
C GLY A 95 -10.51 9.61 9.23
N SER A 96 -11.03 8.39 9.42
CA SER A 96 -12.07 8.12 10.41
C SER A 96 -11.59 8.34 11.85
N ALA A 97 -10.33 8.02 12.16
CA ALA A 97 -9.74 8.29 13.47
C ALA A 97 -9.71 9.80 13.76
N VAL A 98 -9.31 10.62 12.78
CA VAL A 98 -9.33 12.08 12.92
C VAL A 98 -10.74 12.60 13.15
N LEU A 99 -11.72 12.13 12.39
CA LEU A 99 -13.12 12.55 12.55
C LEU A 99 -13.68 12.14 13.91
N LEU A 100 -13.47 10.89 14.35
CA LEU A 100 -13.92 10.40 15.65
C LEU A 100 -13.26 11.16 16.80
N GLY A 101 -11.95 11.43 16.70
CA GLY A 101 -11.23 12.23 17.70
C GLY A 101 -11.74 13.67 17.78
N ALA A 102 -11.97 14.32 16.64
CA ALA A 102 -12.54 15.66 16.57
C ALA A 102 -13.97 15.70 17.13
N SER A 103 -14.82 14.75 16.75
CA SER A 103 -16.19 14.63 17.27
C SER A 103 -16.20 14.40 18.78
N ALA A 104 -15.37 13.50 19.29
CA ALA A 104 -15.23 13.25 20.72
C ALA A 104 -14.84 14.52 21.48
N ALA A 105 -13.79 15.21 21.03
CA ALA A 105 -13.30 16.44 21.65
C ALA A 105 -14.35 17.57 21.61
N TYR A 106 -15.03 17.73 20.48
CA TYR A 106 -16.11 18.71 20.33
C TYR A 106 -17.25 18.44 21.30
N LEU A 107 -17.74 17.20 21.36
CA LEU A 107 -18.84 16.80 22.24
C LEU A 107 -18.46 16.93 23.72
N LYS A 108 -17.21 16.57 24.08
CA LYS A 108 -16.67 16.75 25.44
C LYS A 108 -16.71 18.22 25.84
N THR A 109 -16.17 19.09 24.98
CA THR A 109 -16.13 20.54 25.23
C THR A 109 -17.53 21.14 25.36
N GLU A 110 -18.48 20.70 24.53
CA GLU A 110 -19.85 21.19 24.61
C GLU A 110 -20.58 20.67 25.86
N SER A 111 -20.29 19.43 26.28
CA SER A 111 -20.77 18.88 27.54
C SER A 111 -20.32 19.74 28.73
N ASP A 112 -19.04 20.05 28.80
CA ASP A 112 -18.45 20.84 29.89
C ASP A 112 -19.10 22.23 30.00
N LYS A 113 -19.33 22.90 28.87
CA LYS A 113 -20.05 24.19 28.83
C LYS A 113 -21.49 24.10 29.35
N ASN A 114 -22.19 23.01 29.07
CA ASN A 114 -23.54 22.80 29.58
C ASN A 114 -23.50 22.50 31.08
N TYR A 115 -22.48 21.79 31.56
CA TYR A 115 -22.30 21.56 32.99
C TYR A 115 -22.03 22.85 33.76
N GLU A 116 -21.19 23.75 33.23
CA GLU A 116 -20.98 25.08 33.81
C GLU A 116 -22.27 25.90 33.90
N LYS A 117 -23.11 25.86 32.85
CA LYS A 117 -24.43 26.51 32.89
C LYS A 117 -25.33 25.90 33.96
N TYR A 118 -25.31 24.58 34.13
CA TYR A 118 -26.02 23.92 35.21
C TYR A 118 -25.54 24.40 36.59
N LEU A 119 -24.22 24.49 36.82
CA LEU A 119 -23.67 24.97 38.09
C LEU A 119 -24.12 26.41 38.41
N ASN A 120 -24.24 27.26 37.39
CA ASN A 120 -24.64 28.66 37.57
C ASN A 120 -26.16 28.84 37.72
N THR A 121 -26.97 28.03 37.03
CA THR A 121 -28.44 28.21 36.96
C THR A 121 -29.22 27.23 37.81
N THR A 122 -28.62 26.10 38.18
CA THR A 122 -29.27 24.93 38.78
C THR A 122 -30.40 24.33 37.92
N ASP A 123 -30.51 24.74 36.64
CA ASP A 123 -31.53 24.21 35.73
C ASP A 123 -31.13 22.83 35.21
N LYS A 124 -31.93 21.83 35.59
CA LYS A 124 -31.74 20.41 35.23
C LYS A 124 -31.71 20.16 33.73
N LYS A 125 -32.25 21.04 32.89
CA LYS A 125 -32.16 20.92 31.43
C LYS A 125 -30.70 20.86 30.96
N TYR A 126 -29.83 21.67 31.54
CA TYR A 126 -28.41 21.68 31.20
C TYR A 126 -27.68 20.44 31.70
N LEU A 127 -28.07 19.91 32.87
CA LEU A 127 -27.53 18.66 33.38
C LEU A 127 -27.89 17.47 32.48
N ASN A 128 -29.15 17.38 32.04
CA ASN A 128 -29.57 16.34 31.12
C ASN A 128 -28.80 16.40 29.79
N LYS A 129 -28.56 17.62 29.27
CA LYS A 129 -27.80 17.81 28.03
C LYS A 129 -26.33 17.45 28.17
N THR A 130 -25.73 17.77 29.32
CA THR A 130 -24.37 17.37 29.68
C THR A 130 -24.23 15.84 29.61
N ASN A 131 -25.12 15.12 30.29
CA ASN A 131 -25.09 13.66 30.31
C ASN A 131 -25.22 13.04 28.91
N GLU A 132 -26.12 13.59 28.09
CA GLU A 132 -26.30 13.12 26.72
C GLU A 132 -25.02 13.31 25.87
N LEU A 133 -24.41 14.50 25.93
CA LEU A 133 -23.20 14.82 25.18
C LEU A 133 -21.98 14.02 25.66
N ASP A 134 -21.82 13.81 26.96
CA ASP A 134 -20.71 13.03 27.52
C ASP A 134 -20.81 11.55 27.10
N ILE A 135 -22.01 10.97 27.04
CA ILE A 135 -22.23 9.61 26.52
C ILE A 135 -21.81 9.52 25.05
N TYR A 136 -22.24 10.47 24.20
CA TYR A 136 -21.85 10.45 22.79
C TYR A 136 -20.35 10.68 22.60
N SER A 137 -19.73 11.56 23.40
CA SER A 137 -18.28 11.77 23.41
C SER A 137 -17.54 10.48 23.79
N GLY A 138 -18.00 9.79 24.84
CA GLY A 138 -17.46 8.50 25.28
C GLY A 138 -17.60 7.41 24.23
N ALA A 139 -18.75 7.34 23.55
CA ALA A 139 -18.96 6.41 22.44
C ALA A 139 -18.03 6.69 21.25
N ALA A 140 -17.85 7.96 20.88
CA ALA A 140 -16.91 8.36 19.84
C ALA A 140 -15.45 8.01 20.20
N LEU A 141 -15.06 8.21 21.46
CA LEU A 141 -13.75 7.76 21.98
C LEU A 141 -13.61 6.24 21.94
N GLY A 142 -14.64 5.49 22.31
CA GLY A 142 -14.63 4.02 22.24
C GLY A 142 -14.45 3.53 20.79
N ALA A 143 -15.18 4.12 19.85
CA ALA A 143 -15.00 3.83 18.42
C ALA A 143 -13.60 4.19 17.93
N LEU A 144 -13.03 5.30 18.40
CA LEU A 144 -11.66 5.71 18.08
C LEU A 144 -10.63 4.70 18.59
N GLN A 145 -10.82 4.16 19.80
CA GLN A 145 -9.93 3.13 20.36
C GLN A 145 -9.96 1.85 19.53
N ILE A 146 -11.13 1.41 19.09
CA ILE A 146 -11.26 0.24 18.18
C ILE A 146 -10.56 0.53 16.85
N ASN A 147 -10.72 1.73 16.31
CA ASN A 147 -10.08 2.15 15.07
C ASN A 147 -8.55 2.11 15.17
N PHE A 148 -7.98 2.69 16.23
CA PHE A 148 -6.55 2.63 16.50
C PHE A 148 -6.07 1.20 16.74
N GLY A 149 -6.84 0.37 17.45
CA GLY A 149 -6.53 -1.04 17.64
C GLY A 149 -6.40 -1.78 16.30
N TYR A 150 -7.33 -1.54 15.37
CA TYR A 150 -7.27 -2.09 14.02
C TYR A 150 -6.05 -1.58 13.23
N LEU A 151 -5.78 -0.27 13.26
CA LEU A 151 -4.62 0.33 12.59
C LEU A 151 -3.30 -0.28 13.09
N ILE A 152 -3.13 -0.38 14.41
CA ILE A 152 -1.92 -0.95 15.04
C ILE A 152 -1.80 -2.44 14.67
N TYR A 153 -2.89 -3.21 14.76
CA TYR A 153 -2.88 -4.62 14.39
C TYR A 153 -2.45 -4.84 12.94
N LYS A 154 -3.04 -4.08 12.01
CA LYS A 154 -2.68 -4.18 10.58
C LYS A 154 -1.26 -3.71 10.32
N PHE A 155 -0.79 -2.69 11.01
CA PHE A 155 0.60 -2.22 10.89
C PHE A 155 1.61 -3.25 11.40
N LEU A 156 1.31 -3.98 12.48
CA LEU A 156 2.23 -4.98 13.04
C LEU A 156 2.21 -6.33 12.29
N THR A 157 1.12 -6.63 11.59
CA THR A 157 0.94 -7.90 10.86
C THR A 157 1.25 -7.81 9.37
N ASP A 158 1.56 -6.63 8.87
CA ASP A 158 1.96 -6.39 7.49
C ASP A 158 3.48 -6.43 7.30
#